data_AF-A0A496A2R7-F1
#
_entry.id   AF-A0A496A2R7-F1
#
_cell.length_a   1.000
_cell.length_b   1.000
_cell.length_c   1.000
_cell.angle_alpha   90.00
_cell.angle_beta   90.00
_cell.angle_gamma   90.00
#
_symmetry.space_group_name_H-M   'P 1'
#
loop_
_entity.id
_entity.type
_entity.pdbx_description
1 polymer ?
#
loop_
_entity_poly.entity_id
_entity_poly.type
_entity_poly.pdbx_seq_one_letter_code
_entity_poly.pdbx_strand_id
1 'polypeptide(L)'
;MSATNRQSRLDTLKIREAEGTLTEKERTELDAIFAELDTEEAVALKPAIEKHQAFINSLLDEEAELEATIAQLQVIVTTQKQLVEDARAYLMQLQTKRAILADKYHALTGEKLTGGR
;
A
#
# COMPACT_ATOMS: atom_id res chain seq x y z
N MET A 1 -46.56 6.84 -9.31
CA MET A 1 -46.82 8.26 -9.01
C MET A 1 -45.64 9.07 -9.50
N SER A 2 -45.85 10.23 -10.14
CA SER A 2 -44.74 11.11 -10.54
C SER A 2 -43.95 11.56 -9.30
N ALA A 3 -42.61 11.66 -9.37
CA ALA A 3 -41.74 12.03 -8.25
C ALA A 3 -42.19 13.30 -7.50
N THR A 4 -42.74 14.26 -8.24
CA THR A 4 -43.32 15.51 -7.73
C THR A 4 -44.54 15.28 -6.80
N ASN A 5 -45.34 14.25 -7.06
CA ASN A 5 -46.50 13.90 -6.25
C ASN A 5 -46.05 13.25 -4.92
N ARG A 6 -45.06 12.35 -4.96
CA ARG A 6 -44.49 11.72 -3.74
C ARG A 6 -43.84 12.74 -2.81
N GLN A 7 -43.05 13.67 -3.34
CA GLN A 7 -42.44 14.72 -2.51
C GLN A 7 -43.50 15.59 -1.82
N SER A 8 -44.53 16.02 -2.56
CA SER A 8 -45.63 16.81 -1.99
C SER A 8 -46.40 16.05 -0.89
N ARG A 9 -46.53 14.73 -1.02
CA ARG A 9 -47.17 13.88 -0.02
C ARG A 9 -46.32 13.74 1.23
N LEU A 10 -45.01 13.50 1.06
CA LEU A 10 -44.05 13.45 2.16
C LEU A 10 -44.03 14.76 2.96
N ASP A 11 -44.01 15.91 2.27
CA ASP A 11 -44.00 17.22 2.92
C ASP A 11 -45.30 17.44 3.73
N THR A 12 -46.45 17.02 3.19
CA THR A 12 -47.74 17.09 3.90
C THR A 12 -47.75 16.21 5.15
N LEU A 13 -47.21 14.99 5.07
CA LEU A 13 -47.13 14.06 6.20
C LEU A 13 -46.19 14.59 7.29
N LYS A 14 -45.05 15.17 6.91
CA LYS A 14 -44.10 15.81 7.86
C LYS A 14 -44.71 17.01 8.59
N ILE A 15 -45.49 17.83 7.89
CA ILE A 15 -46.20 18.97 8.51
C ILE A 15 -47.22 18.45 9.54
N ARG A 16 -48.02 17.43 9.20
CA ARG A 16 -48.99 16.82 10.12
C ARG A 16 -48.34 16.12 11.31
N GLU A 17 -47.19 15.50 11.10
CA GLU A 17 -46.39 14.92 12.17
C GLU A 17 -45.91 15.99 13.15
N ALA A 18 -45.37 17.11 12.63
CA ALA A 18 -44.93 18.24 13.44
C ALA A 18 -46.08 18.92 14.20
N GLU A 19 -47.28 18.95 13.63
CA GLU A 19 -48.50 19.43 14.27
C GLU A 19 -49.11 18.43 15.27
N GLY A 20 -48.59 17.19 15.34
CA GLY A 20 -49.13 16.13 16.19
C GLY A 20 -50.51 15.62 15.75
N THR A 21 -50.92 15.90 14.51
CA THR A 21 -52.24 15.55 13.94
C THR A 21 -52.20 14.30 13.05
N LEU A 22 -51.04 13.65 12.98
CA LEU A 22 -50.82 12.47 12.14
C LEU A 22 -51.67 11.29 12.62
N THR A 23 -52.46 10.72 11.70
CA THR A 23 -53.22 9.50 11.99
C THR A 23 -52.33 8.26 11.89
N GLU A 24 -52.77 7.15 12.48
CA GLU A 24 -52.01 5.88 12.43
C GLU A 24 -51.77 5.40 10.99
N LYS A 25 -52.77 5.58 10.10
CA LYS A 25 -52.63 5.25 8.68
C LYS A 25 -51.58 6.11 7.98
N GLU A 26 -51.53 7.39 8.31
CA GLU A 26 -50.56 8.33 7.76
C GLU A 26 -49.15 8.09 8.31
N ARG A 27 -49.04 7.61 9.55
CA ARG A 27 -47.76 7.13 10.10
C ARG A 27 -47.24 5.92 9.34
N THR A 28 -48.08 4.92 9.11
CA THR A 28 -47.70 3.76 8.28
C THR A 28 -47.31 4.16 6.86
N GLU A 29 -48.02 5.14 6.27
CA GLU A 29 -47.68 5.69 4.96
C GLU A 29 -46.33 6.42 4.96
N LEU A 30 -46.05 7.22 5.99
CA LEU A 30 -44.78 7.92 6.16
C LEU A 30 -43.61 6.94 6.31
N ASP A 31 -43.77 5.91 7.15
CA ASP A 31 -42.77 4.85 7.34
C ASP A 31 -42.49 4.10 6.04
N ALA A 32 -43.54 3.81 5.25
CA ALA A 32 -43.39 3.18 3.95
C ALA A 32 -42.60 4.05 2.95
N ILE A 33 -42.86 5.36 2.93
CA ILE A 33 -42.13 6.30 2.06
C ILE A 33 -40.64 6.37 2.46
N PHE A 34 -40.33 6.36 3.76
CA PHE A 34 -38.94 6.34 4.22
C PHE A 34 -38.23 5.01 3.90
N ALA A 35 -38.90 3.87 4.10
CA ALA A 35 -38.32 2.58 3.73
C ALA A 35 -38.03 2.46 2.22
N GLU A 36 -38.88 3.03 1.38
CA GLU A 36 -38.63 3.15 -0.07
C GLU A 36 -37.42 4.05 -0.37
N LEU A 37 -37.33 5.22 0.28
CA LEU A 37 -36.18 6.14 0.13
C LEU A 37 -34.86 5.48 0.55
N ASP A 38 -34.84 4.78 1.68
CA ASP A 38 -33.65 4.07 2.16
C ASP A 38 -33.21 2.99 1.16
N THR A 39 -34.19 2.30 0.54
CA THR A 39 -33.91 1.30 -0.49
C THR A 39 -33.34 1.95 -1.76
N GLU A 40 -33.94 3.06 -2.20
CA GLU A 40 -33.45 3.83 -3.35
C GLU A 40 -32.04 4.39 -3.10
N GLU A 41 -31.77 4.91 -1.91
CA GLU A 41 -30.45 5.39 -1.49
C GLU A 41 -29.43 4.24 -1.47
N ALA A 42 -29.77 3.10 -0.88
CA ALA A 42 -28.89 1.94 -0.85
C ALA A 42 -28.54 1.46 -2.27
N VAL A 43 -29.51 1.43 -3.18
CA VAL A 43 -29.29 1.08 -4.60
C VAL A 43 -28.42 2.13 -5.29
N ALA A 44 -28.64 3.41 -5.02
CA ALA A 44 -27.88 4.51 -5.63
C ALA A 44 -26.43 4.57 -5.11
N LEU A 45 -26.20 4.25 -3.83
CA LEU A 45 -24.87 4.27 -3.21
C LEU A 45 -24.05 3.03 -3.52
N LYS A 46 -24.69 1.88 -3.78
CA LYS A 46 -24.01 0.61 -4.03
C LYS A 46 -22.87 0.69 -5.06
N PRO A 47 -23.03 1.32 -6.24
CA PRO A 47 -21.93 1.42 -7.22
C PRO A 47 -20.75 2.25 -6.70
N ALA A 48 -21.00 3.30 -5.92
CA ALA A 48 -19.94 4.11 -5.33
C ALA A 48 -19.18 3.31 -4.27
N ILE A 49 -19.89 2.56 -3.43
CA ILE A 49 -19.30 1.66 -2.42
C ILE A 49 -18.45 0.59 -3.10
N GLU A 50 -18.97 -0.08 -4.13
CA GLU A 50 -18.25 -1.09 -4.90
C GLU A 50 -16.98 -0.53 -5.55
N LYS A 51 -17.08 0.67 -6.14
CA LYS A 51 -15.92 1.36 -6.72
C LYS A 51 -14.87 1.69 -5.66
N HIS A 52 -15.28 2.20 -4.50
CA HIS A 52 -14.36 2.50 -3.41
C HIS A 52 -13.70 1.24 -2.86
N GLN A 53 -14.45 0.13 -2.72
CA GLN A 53 -13.88 -1.13 -2.27
C GLN A 53 -12.88 -1.69 -3.28
N ALA A 54 -13.19 -1.64 -4.58
CA ALA A 54 -12.26 -2.05 -5.63
C ALA A 54 -10.97 -1.21 -5.62
N PHE A 55 -11.09 0.10 -5.41
CA PHE A 55 -9.94 0.98 -5.30
C PHE A 55 -9.08 0.68 -4.07
N ILE A 56 -9.69 0.46 -2.90
CA ILE A 56 -8.96 0.04 -1.69
C ILE A 56 -8.21 -1.26 -1.94
N ASN A 57 -8.87 -2.25 -2.55
CA ASN A 57 -8.22 -3.52 -2.85
C ASN A 57 -7.02 -3.33 -3.80
N SER A 58 -7.15 -2.48 -4.83
CA SER A 58 -6.01 -2.21 -5.73
C SER A 58 -4.83 -1.52 -5.04
N LEU A 59 -5.10 -0.65 -4.05
CA LEU A 59 -4.03 -0.01 -3.27
C LEU A 59 -3.34 -1.02 -2.35
N LEU A 60 -4.08 -1.95 -1.76
CA LEU A 60 -3.51 -3.01 -0.94
C LEU A 60 -2.64 -3.98 -1.77
N ASP A 61 -3.06 -4.28 -2.99
CA ASP A 61 -2.27 -5.09 -3.92
C ASP A 61 -0.97 -4.37 -4.30
N GLU A 62 -1.04 -3.07 -4.63
CA GLU A 62 0.14 -2.24 -4.94
C GLU A 62 1.10 -2.13 -3.73
N GLU A 63 0.56 -1.96 -2.51
CA GLU A 63 1.34 -1.94 -1.28
C GLU A 63 2.10 -3.25 -1.09
N ALA A 64 1.44 -4.40 -1.28
CA ALA A 64 2.07 -5.71 -1.15
C ALA A 64 3.19 -5.94 -2.20
N GLU A 65 3.00 -5.47 -3.43
CA GLU A 65 4.03 -5.53 -4.48
C GLU A 65 5.26 -4.67 -4.14
N LEU A 66 5.02 -3.47 -3.60
CA LEU A 66 6.09 -2.57 -3.16
C LEU A 66 6.85 -3.15 -1.97
N GLU A 67 6.16 -3.72 -0.98
CA GLU A 67 6.79 -4.41 0.15
C GLU A 67 7.67 -5.58 -0.30
N ALA A 68 7.17 -6.40 -1.23
CA ALA A 68 7.95 -7.50 -1.81
C ALA A 68 9.21 -6.97 -2.54
N THR A 69 9.08 -5.87 -3.28
CA THR A 69 10.20 -5.23 -3.97
C THR A 69 11.23 -4.68 -2.98
N ILE A 70 10.78 -4.02 -1.91
CA ILE A 70 11.66 -3.51 -0.84
C ILE A 70 12.44 -4.66 -0.21
N ALA A 71 11.79 -5.78 0.10
CA ALA A 71 12.43 -6.95 0.67
C ALA A 71 13.53 -7.51 -0.26
N GLN A 72 13.25 -7.60 -1.57
CA GLN A 72 14.25 -8.04 -2.56
C GLN A 72 15.44 -7.08 -2.65
N LEU A 73 15.19 -5.76 -2.66
CA LEU A 73 16.25 -4.76 -2.69
C LEU A 73 17.11 -4.79 -1.42
N GLN A 74 16.52 -5.04 -0.25
CA GLN A 74 17.27 -5.21 1.00
C GLN A 74 18.21 -6.41 0.95
N VAL A 75 17.78 -7.53 0.35
CA VAL A 75 18.65 -8.70 0.14
C VAL A 75 19.82 -8.35 -0.79
N ILE A 76 19.57 -7.66 -1.89
CA ILE A 76 20.62 -7.22 -2.82
C ILE A 76 21.63 -6.30 -2.13
N VAL A 77 21.16 -5.28 -1.41
CA VAL A 77 22.03 -4.34 -0.69
C VAL A 77 22.88 -5.07 0.35
N THR A 78 22.30 -6.00 1.10
CA THR A 78 23.03 -6.80 2.08
C THR A 78 24.11 -7.65 1.42
N THR A 79 23.77 -8.28 0.29
CA THR A 79 24.71 -9.10 -0.49
C THR A 79 25.85 -8.26 -1.05
N GLN A 80 25.57 -7.07 -1.59
CA GLN A 80 26.59 -6.16 -2.11
C GLN A 80 27.54 -5.68 -1.02
N LYS A 81 27.01 -5.36 0.18
CA LYS A 81 27.86 -5.01 1.32
C LYS A 81 28.80 -6.15 1.69
N GLN A 82 28.30 -7.37 1.74
CA GLN A 82 29.13 -8.54 2.03
C GLN A 82 30.22 -8.74 0.97
N LEU A 83 29.88 -8.65 -0.31
CA LEU A 83 30.86 -8.79 -1.40
C LEU A 83 31.98 -7.74 -1.32
N VAL A 84 31.66 -6.50 -0.94
CA VAL A 84 32.66 -5.44 -0.76
C VAL A 84 33.60 -5.76 0.40
N GLU A 85 33.06 -6.24 1.52
CA GLU A 85 33.88 -6.66 2.66
C GLU A 85 34.76 -7.88 2.34
N ASP A 86 34.21 -8.87 1.63
CA ASP A 86 34.97 -10.03 1.17
C ASP A 86 36.09 -9.63 0.21
N ALA A 87 35.83 -8.71 -0.73
CA ALA A 87 36.83 -8.19 -1.65
C ALA A 87 37.96 -7.44 -0.92
N ARG A 88 37.62 -6.65 0.10
CA ARG A 88 38.60 -5.96 0.96
C ARG A 88 39.47 -6.96 1.70
N ALA A 89 38.86 -7.98 2.32
CA ALA A 89 39.58 -9.03 3.02
C ALA A 89 40.53 -9.80 2.08
N TYR A 90 40.07 -10.15 0.88
CA TYR A 90 40.89 -10.81 -0.12
C TYR A 90 42.07 -9.95 -0.58
N LEU A 91 41.85 -8.66 -0.81
CA LEU A 91 42.90 -7.72 -1.19
C LEU A 91 43.96 -7.59 -0.10
N MET A 92 43.55 -7.51 1.18
CA MET A 92 44.49 -7.51 2.30
C MET A 92 45.32 -8.80 2.36
N GLN A 93 44.69 -9.96 2.15
CA GLN A 93 45.42 -11.24 2.11
C GLN A 93 46.44 -11.27 0.96
N LEU A 94 46.09 -10.75 -0.21
CA LEU A 94 46.98 -10.68 -1.36
C LEU A 94 48.16 -9.74 -1.10
N GLN A 95 47.91 -8.58 -0.50
CA GLN A 95 48.96 -7.63 -0.10
C GLN A 95 49.93 -8.27 0.90
N THR A 96 49.43 -8.98 1.92
CA THR A 96 50.28 -9.70 2.88
C THR A 96 51.11 -10.78 2.21
N LYS A 97 50.51 -11.59 1.32
CA LYS A 97 51.25 -12.62 0.57
C LYS A 97 52.33 -12.00 -0.32
N ARG A 98 52.04 -10.87 -0.97
CA ARG A 98 53.01 -10.12 -1.79
C ARG A 98 54.16 -9.58 -0.94
N ALA A 99 53.89 -9.04 0.25
CA ALA A 99 54.93 -8.58 1.16
C ALA A 99 55.87 -9.72 1.58
N ILE A 100 55.30 -10.85 2.01
CA ILE A 100 56.09 -12.06 2.37
C ILE A 100 56.95 -12.52 1.20
N LEU A 101 56.42 -12.52 -0.02
CA LEU A 101 57.18 -12.92 -1.21
C LEU A 101 58.30 -11.92 -1.52
N ALA A 102 58.04 -10.62 -1.40
CA ALA A 102 59.03 -9.58 -1.60
C ALA A 102 60.19 -9.69 -0.59
N ASP A 103 59.88 -9.96 0.69
CA ASP A 103 60.88 -10.18 1.74
C ASP A 103 61.72 -11.43 1.45
N LYS A 104 61.08 -12.53 1.07
CA LYS A 104 61.77 -13.78 0.68
C LYS A 104 62.67 -13.57 -0.54
N TYR A 105 62.19 -12.88 -1.56
CA TYR A 105 62.97 -12.57 -2.75
C TYR A 105 64.20 -11.74 -2.37
N HIS A 106 64.01 -10.67 -1.58
CA HIS A 106 65.10 -9.82 -1.14
C HIS A 106 66.15 -10.57 -0.32
N ALA A 107 65.73 -11.45 0.58
CA ALA A 107 66.64 -12.31 1.34
C ALA A 107 67.47 -13.25 0.45
N LEU A 108 66.93 -13.70 -0.69
CA LEU A 108 67.60 -14.62 -1.62
C LEU A 108 68.51 -13.91 -2.63
N THR A 109 68.11 -12.74 -3.14
CA THR A 109 68.78 -12.07 -4.26
C THR A 109 69.51 -10.79 -3.86
N GLY A 110 69.22 -10.22 -2.69
CA GLY A 110 69.68 -8.88 -2.30
C GLY A 110 68.97 -7.73 -3.04
N GLU A 111 68.06 -8.04 -3.96
CA GLU A 111 67.34 -7.07 -4.78
C GLU A 111 65.88 -6.92 -4.32
N LYS A 112 65.22 -5.81 -4.67
CA LYS A 112 63.79 -5.62 -4.33
C LYS A 112 62.89 -6.20 -5.41
N LEU A 113 61.85 -6.93 -5.00
CA LEU A 113 60.84 -7.45 -5.92
C LEU A 113 59.93 -6.31 -6.40
N THR A 114 60.22 -5.74 -7.57
CA THR A 114 59.37 -4.72 -8.21
C THR A 114 58.23 -5.36 -8.99
N GLY A 115 57.08 -5.56 -8.36
CA GLY A 115 55.85 -5.95 -9.07
C GLY A 115 55.28 -4.76 -9.83
N GLY A 116 55.19 -4.89 -11.16
CA GLY A 116 54.68 -3.90 -12.11
C GLY A 116 53.29 -3.35 -11.78
N ARG A 117 53.03 -2.14 -12.31
CA ARG A 117 51.80 -1.35 -12.14
C ARG A 117 50.54 -2.11 -12.52
#